data_AF-A0A7Y8H6R5-F1
#
_entry.id   AF-A0A7Y8H6R5-F1
#
_cell.length_a   1.000
_cell.length_b   1.000
_cell.length_c   1.000
_cell.angle_alpha   90.00
_cell.angle_beta   90.00
_cell.angle_gamma   90.00
#
_symmetry.space_group_name_H-M   'P 1'
#
loop_
_entity.id
_entity.type
_entity.pdbx_description
1 polymer ?
#
loop_
_entity_poly.entity_id
_entity_poly.type
_entity_poly.pdbx_seq_one_letter_code
_entity_poly.pdbx_strand_id
1 'polypeptide(L)'
;MIETHLRKELKEKFIIDFSPSEKLYFLTKAKEAILIKGYRAGEDLFHYCYFLTLRDRFRKVSTFKDEGFLRFLLVEGTKDLDEAIKLYEEKLEKNKLNETKIEGYRFLEYFLE
;
A
#
# COMPACT_ATOMS: atom_id res chain seq x y z
N MET A 1 21.02 -12.25 11.43
CA MET A 1 19.86 -11.35 11.37
C MET A 1 20.07 -10.40 10.21
N ILE A 2 19.36 -10.58 9.11
CA ILE A 2 19.44 -9.65 7.97
C ILE A 2 18.16 -8.84 8.00
N GLU A 3 18.30 -7.65 8.57
CA GLU A 3 17.27 -6.63 8.77
C GLU A 3 16.68 -6.26 7.40
N THR A 4 15.39 -6.52 7.20
CA THR A 4 14.64 -5.74 6.22
C THR A 4 14.77 -4.28 6.66
N HIS A 5 15.51 -3.45 5.92
CA HIS A 5 15.65 -2.00 6.15
C HIS A 5 14.32 -1.26 5.91
N LEU A 6 13.27 -1.66 6.62
CA LEU A 6 12.04 -0.92 6.76
C LEU A 6 12.12 -0.14 8.05
N ARG A 7 11.94 1.17 7.92
CA ARG A 7 11.77 2.08 9.04
C ARG A 7 10.65 1.57 9.96
N LYS A 8 10.92 1.51 11.27
CA LYS A 8 9.97 1.04 12.30
C LYS A 8 8.67 1.85 12.27
N GLU A 9 8.80 3.12 11.94
CA GLU A 9 7.72 4.09 11.77
C GLU A 9 6.70 3.63 10.73
N LEU A 10 7.10 2.86 9.70
CA LEU A 10 6.19 2.33 8.70
C LEU A 10 5.32 1.19 9.26
N LYS A 11 5.88 0.34 10.13
CA LYS A 11 5.12 -0.68 10.86
C LYS A 11 4.13 -0.06 11.82
N GLU A 12 4.56 0.94 12.59
CA GLU A 12 3.68 1.67 13.50
C GLU A 12 2.53 2.34 12.72
N LYS A 13 2.86 2.99 11.60
CA LYS A 13 1.87 3.59 10.70
C LYS A 13 0.85 2.56 10.20
N PHE A 14 1.30 1.39 9.76
CA PHE A 14 0.41 0.29 9.35
C PHE A 14 -0.49 -0.20 10.49
N ILE A 15 0.04 -0.29 11.71
CA ILE A 15 -0.71 -0.77 12.87
C ILE A 15 -1.80 0.23 13.27
N ILE A 16 -1.46 1.52 13.29
CA ILE A 16 -2.33 2.61 13.75
C ILE A 16 -3.37 2.97 12.69
N ASP A 17 -2.97 3.09 11.42
CA ASP A 17 -3.83 3.70 10.40
C ASP A 17 -4.88 2.73 9.86
N PHE A 18 -4.68 1.41 9.97
CA PHE A 18 -5.51 0.40 9.31
C PHE A 18 -6.32 -0.48 10.26
N SER A 19 -7.60 -0.66 9.93
CA SER A 19 -8.46 -1.69 10.50
C SER A 19 -8.00 -3.11 10.11
N PRO A 20 -8.44 -4.17 10.80
CA PRO A 20 -8.07 -5.55 10.44
C PRO A 20 -8.36 -5.91 8.97
N SER A 21 -9.51 -5.47 8.43
CA SER A 21 -9.85 -5.70 7.02
C SER A 21 -8.93 -4.96 6.04
N GLU A 22 -8.50 -3.76 6.41
CA GLU A 22 -7.58 -2.96 5.59
C GLU A 22 -6.16 -3.51 5.64
N LYS A 23 -5.72 -4.00 6.80
CA LYS A 23 -4.45 -4.74 6.95
C LYS A 23 -4.43 -5.97 6.04
N LEU A 24 -5.53 -6.73 6.00
CA LEU A 24 -5.65 -7.88 5.09
C LEU A 24 -5.61 -7.46 3.61
N TYR A 25 -6.30 -6.37 3.25
CA TYR A 25 -6.27 -5.84 1.89
C TYR A 25 -4.86 -5.40 1.50
N PHE A 26 -4.17 -4.65 2.37
CA PHE A 26 -2.78 -4.25 2.19
C PHE A 26 -1.87 -5.45 1.94
N LEU A 27 -1.94 -6.48 2.80
CA LEU A 27 -1.11 -7.68 2.69
C LEU A 27 -1.39 -8.46 1.41
N THR A 28 -2.67 -8.52 1.00
CA THR A 28 -3.07 -9.13 -0.27
C THR A 28 -2.44 -8.40 -1.45
N LYS A 29 -2.50 -7.06 -1.46
CA LYS A 29 -1.89 -6.24 -2.52
C LYS A 29 -0.37 -6.32 -2.52
N ALA A 30 0.27 -6.35 -1.35
CA ALA A 30 1.70 -6.56 -1.24
C ALA A 30 2.12 -7.93 -1.80
N LYS A 31 1.37 -8.99 -1.48
CA LYS A 31 1.62 -10.34 -2.00
C LYS A 31 1.47 -10.39 -3.53
N GLU A 32 0.41 -9.82 -4.09
CA GLU A 32 0.24 -9.71 -5.55
C GLU A 32 1.39 -8.93 -6.20
N ALA A 33 1.76 -7.78 -5.63
CA ALA A 33 2.84 -6.95 -6.13
C ALA A 33 4.21 -7.67 -6.13
N ILE A 34 4.52 -8.40 -5.05
CA ILE A 34 5.77 -9.16 -4.94
C ILE A 34 5.77 -10.35 -5.89
N LEU A 35 4.73 -11.20 -5.82
CA LEU A 35 4.74 -12.51 -6.47
C LEU A 35 4.35 -12.46 -7.96
N ILE A 36 3.45 -11.55 -8.33
CA ILE A 36 2.92 -11.47 -9.70
C ILE A 36 3.64 -10.37 -10.48
N LYS A 37 3.84 -9.20 -9.86
CA LYS A 37 4.48 -8.05 -10.54
C LYS A 37 6.00 -8.01 -10.40
N GLY A 38 6.59 -8.82 -9.53
CA GLY A 38 8.03 -8.86 -9.30
C GLY A 38 8.57 -7.60 -8.61
N TYR A 39 7.73 -6.86 -7.89
CA TYR A 39 8.15 -5.65 -7.19
C TYR A 39 9.06 -5.96 -6.01
N ARG A 40 10.15 -5.19 -5.90
CA ARG A 40 11.10 -5.32 -4.80
C ARG A 40 10.45 -4.91 -3.48
N ALA A 41 10.66 -5.72 -2.45
CA ALA A 41 10.29 -5.38 -1.08
C ALA A 41 11.08 -4.16 -0.58
N GLY A 42 10.38 -3.21 0.03
CA GLY A 42 10.97 -1.97 0.56
C GLY A 42 9.94 -0.89 0.82
N GLU A 43 10.41 0.34 1.04
CA GLU A 43 9.55 1.47 1.38
C GLU A 43 8.62 1.87 0.23
N ASP A 44 9.09 1.83 -1.02
CA ASP A 44 8.25 2.15 -2.17
C ASP A 44 7.08 1.17 -2.30
N LEU A 45 7.31 -0.11 -2.03
CA LEU A 45 6.25 -1.13 -2.03
C LEU A 45 5.27 -0.90 -0.89
N PHE A 46 5.77 -0.54 0.30
CA PHE A 46 4.94 -0.17 1.42
C PHE A 46 4.02 1.00 1.06
N HIS A 47 4.57 2.10 0.54
CA HIS A 47 3.79 3.28 0.19
C HIS A 47 2.79 3.00 -0.92
N TYR A 48 3.17 2.25 -1.95
CA TYR A 48 2.25 1.81 -2.99
C TYR A 48 1.05 1.06 -2.41
N CYS A 49 1.29 0.04 -1.59
CA CYS A 49 0.21 -0.75 -0.97
C CYS A 49 -0.60 0.08 0.03
N TYR A 50 0.04 1.02 0.73
CA TYR A 50 -0.60 1.93 1.68
C TYR A 50 -1.60 2.83 0.96
N PHE A 51 -1.19 3.50 -0.14
CA PHE A 51 -2.10 4.36 -0.91
C PHE A 51 -3.19 3.57 -1.63
N LEU A 52 -2.89 2.35 -2.12
CA LEU A 52 -3.93 1.44 -2.63
C LEU A 52 -5.00 1.13 -1.59
N THR A 53 -4.60 0.96 -0.32
CA THR A 53 -5.50 0.68 0.79
C THR A 53 -6.34 1.90 1.15
N LEU A 54 -5.74 3.09 1.21
CA LEU A 54 -6.49 4.34 1.40
C LEU A 54 -7.50 4.60 0.27
N ARG A 55 -7.13 4.29 -0.97
CA ARG A 55 -8.06 4.42 -2.10
C ARG A 55 -9.24 3.47 -1.97
N ASP A 56 -9.03 2.24 -1.50
CA ASP A 56 -10.11 1.29 -1.21
C ASP A 56 -11.03 1.80 -0.09
N ARG A 57 -10.46 2.38 0.98
CA ARG A 57 -11.21 3.08 2.02
C ARG A 57 -12.08 4.19 1.45
N PHE A 58 -11.53 5.06 0.60
CA PHE A 58 -12.26 6.18 0.01
C PHE A 58 -13.44 5.69 -0.84
N ARG A 59 -13.26 4.63 -1.62
CA ARG A 59 -14.35 3.98 -2.38
C ARG A 59 -15.48 3.51 -1.49
N LYS A 60 -15.17 2.91 -0.33
CA LYS A 60 -16.15 2.44 0.67
C LYS A 60 -16.85 3.57 1.42
N VAL A 61 -16.21 4.73 1.59
CA VAL A 61 -16.87 5.93 2.15
C VAL A 61 -17.79 6.56 1.10
N SER A 62 -17.37 6.56 -0.17
CA SER A 62 -18.10 7.20 -1.27
C SER A 62 -19.49 6.61 -1.55
N THR A 63 -19.86 5.48 -0.96
CA THR A 63 -21.20 4.87 -1.10
C THR A 63 -22.27 5.53 -0.22
N PHE A 64 -21.90 6.40 0.73
CA PHE A 64 -22.81 7.18 1.56
C PHE A 64 -22.84 8.64 1.07
N LYS A 65 -23.74 8.98 0.15
CA LYS A 65 -23.75 10.30 -0.54
C LYS A 65 -25.03 11.08 -0.27
N ASP A 66 -24.96 12.07 0.62
CA ASP A 66 -25.95 13.15 0.67
C ASP A 66 -25.35 14.57 0.84
N GLU A 67 -24.03 14.74 0.99
CA GLU A 67 -23.42 16.08 1.19
C GLU A 67 -22.41 16.46 0.09
N GLY A 68 -22.66 17.59 -0.58
CA GLY A 68 -21.88 18.07 -1.73
C GLY A 68 -20.41 18.42 -1.41
N PHE A 69 -20.14 18.99 -0.23
CA PHE A 69 -18.78 19.34 0.19
C PHE A 69 -17.92 18.12 0.50
N LEU A 70 -18.48 17.13 1.22
CA LEU A 70 -17.81 15.85 1.48
C LEU A 70 -17.49 15.12 0.17
N ARG A 71 -18.41 15.17 -0.80
CA ARG A 71 -18.17 14.61 -2.13
C ARG A 71 -17.00 15.30 -2.85
N PHE A 72 -16.90 16.62 -2.77
CA PHE A 72 -15.78 17.36 -3.35
C PHE A 72 -14.44 16.93 -2.73
N LEU A 73 -14.35 16.90 -1.39
CA LEU A 73 -13.13 16.45 -0.70
C LEU A 73 -12.74 15.02 -1.06
N LEU A 74 -13.72 14.11 -1.16
CA LEU A 74 -13.46 12.73 -1.59
C LEU A 74 -12.92 12.65 -3.02
N VAL A 75 -13.44 13.48 -3.94
CA VAL A 75 -12.97 13.50 -5.33
C VAL A 75 -11.54 14.02 -5.41
N GLU A 76 -11.24 15.16 -4.79
CA GLU A 76 -9.88 15.72 -4.83
C GLU A 76 -8.88 14.81 -4.11
N GLY A 77 -9.22 14.32 -2.92
CA GLY A 77 -8.34 13.37 -2.22
C GLY A 77 -8.15 12.04 -2.98
N THR A 78 -9.13 11.59 -3.78
CA THR A 78 -8.94 10.41 -4.64
C THR A 78 -7.96 10.70 -5.77
N LYS A 79 -7.96 11.90 -6.36
CA LYS A 79 -6.97 12.28 -7.38
C LYS A 79 -5.56 12.28 -6.79
N ASP A 80 -5.38 12.89 -5.62
CA ASP A 80 -4.09 12.92 -4.92
C ASP A 80 -3.58 11.49 -4.63
N LEU A 81 -4.50 10.60 -4.21
CA LEU A 81 -4.17 9.18 -4.00
C LEU A 81 -3.77 8.49 -5.31
N ASP A 82 -4.48 8.71 -6.40
CA ASP A 82 -4.15 8.10 -7.70
C ASP A 82 -2.81 8.60 -8.24
N GLU A 83 -2.47 9.89 -8.05
CA GLU A 83 -1.16 10.43 -8.38
C GLU A 83 -0.04 9.80 -7.52
N ALA A 84 -0.26 9.67 -6.21
CA ALA A 84 0.69 9.02 -5.32
C ALA A 84 0.89 7.54 -5.68
N ILE A 85 -0.19 6.81 -5.96
CA ILE A 85 -0.12 5.41 -6.41
C ILE A 85 0.71 5.30 -7.69
N LYS A 86 0.45 6.16 -8.68
CA LYS A 86 1.18 6.18 -9.94
C LYS A 86 2.68 6.46 -9.72
N LEU A 87 3.01 7.44 -8.88
CA LEU A 87 4.39 7.79 -8.56
C LEU A 87 5.16 6.58 -7.99
N TYR A 88 4.59 5.88 -7.01
CA TYR A 88 5.25 4.72 -6.40
C TYR A 88 5.23 3.50 -7.32
N GLU A 89 4.19 3.33 -8.14
CA GLU A 89 4.17 2.29 -9.18
C GLU A 89 5.31 2.50 -10.18
N GLU A 90 5.52 3.72 -10.68
CA GLU A 90 6.62 4.03 -11.59
C GLU A 90 8.00 3.76 -10.97
N LYS A 91 8.18 4.03 -9.67
CA LYS A 91 9.42 3.69 -8.96
C LYS A 91 9.62 2.18 -8.86
N LEU A 92 8.56 1.43 -8.58
CA LEU A 92 8.59 -0.03 -8.48
C LEU A 92 8.82 -0.69 -9.84
N GLU A 93 8.22 -0.16 -10.90
CA GLU A 93 8.43 -0.58 -12.28
C GLU A 93 9.90 -0.43 -12.70
N LYS A 94 10.54 0.69 -12.35
CA LYS A 94 11.98 0.93 -12.61
C LYS A 94 12.90 -0.02 -11.83
N ASN A 95 12.43 -0.55 -10.70
CA ASN A 95 13.21 -1.37 -9.78
C ASN A 95 12.71 -2.83 -9.70
N LYS A 96 12.03 -3.30 -10.75
CA LYS A 96 11.54 -4.69 -10.84
C LYS A 96 12.68 -5.68 -10.68
N LEU A 97 12.40 -6.75 -9.95
CA LEU A 97 13.28 -7.91 -9.88
C LEU A 97 12.92 -8.87 -11.01
N ASN A 98 13.95 -9.42 -11.67
CA ASN A 98 13.76 -10.48 -12.67
C ASN A 98 13.37 -11.82 -12.04
N GLU A 99 13.56 -11.98 -10.72
CA GLU A 99 13.23 -13.19 -9.96
C GLU A 99 12.68 -12.84 -8.57
N THR A 100 11.67 -13.58 -8.11
CA THR A 100 11.09 -13.46 -6.76
C THR A 100 12.08 -13.89 -5.69
N LYS A 101 12.61 -12.93 -4.93
CA LYS A 101 13.57 -13.16 -3.85
C LYS A 101 12.88 -13.44 -2.51
N ILE A 102 13.57 -14.22 -1.67
CA ILE A 102 13.25 -14.50 -0.24
C ILE A 102 12.88 -13.22 0.54
N GLU A 103 13.42 -12.07 0.15
CA GLU A 103 13.14 -10.74 0.71
C GLU A 103 11.64 -10.37 0.69
N GLY A 104 10.88 -10.83 -0.32
CA GLY A 104 9.45 -10.58 -0.42
C GLY A 104 8.63 -11.26 0.67
N TYR A 105 8.97 -12.49 1.04
CA TYR A 105 8.27 -13.20 2.12
C TYR A 105 8.51 -12.55 3.48
N ARG A 106 9.75 -12.10 3.72
CA ARG A 106 10.11 -11.37 4.96
C ARG A 106 9.36 -10.05 5.10
N PHE A 107 9.09 -9.36 4.00
CA PHE A 107 8.24 -8.17 4.02
C PHE A 107 6.84 -8.49 4.55
N LEU A 108 6.23 -9.57 4.05
CA LEU A 108 4.89 -9.96 4.47
C LEU A 108 4.88 -10.41 5.95
N GLU A 109 5.86 -11.20 6.36
CA GLU A 109 6.04 -11.64 7.75
C GLU A 109 6.18 -10.45 8.70
N TYR A 110 6.99 -9.45 8.34
CA TYR A 110 7.21 -8.26 9.17
C TYR A 110 5.93 -7.49 9.51
N PHE A 111 4.91 -7.50 8.64
CA PHE A 111 3.61 -6.85 8.88
C PHE A 111 2.53 -7.80 9.42
N LEU A 112 2.79 -9.10 9.46
CA LEU A 112 1.94 -10.11 10.09
C LEU A 112 2.23 -10.29 11.59
N GLU A 113 3.50 -10.14 11.98
CA GLU A 113 3.96 -10.11 13.37
C GLU A 113 3.49 -8.88 14.14
#